data_AF-V8APL7-F1
#
_entry.id   AF-V8APL7-F1
#
_cell.length_a   1.000
_cell.length_b   1.000
_cell.length_c   1.000
_cell.angle_alpha   90.00
_cell.angle_beta   90.00
_cell.angle_gamma   90.00
#
_symmetry.space_group_name_H-M   'P 1'
#
loop_
_entity.id
_entity.type
_entity.pdbx_description
1 polymer ?
#
loop_
_entity_poly.entity_id
_entity_poly.type
_entity_poly.pdbx_seq_one_letter_code
_entity_poly.pdbx_strand_id
1 'polypeptide(L)'
;MTEEKEKLLEIELRIGKILRAGVFISSSIIIIGLIMFVFTGHSGYPGTTYPRGLSEIAEGLVAFKAFAWLMTGLFLLILTPVLRVVASIFAFAKEGDKMYVIITMMVLAVLVIAILLGHTGA
;
A
#
# COMPACT_ATOMS: atom_id res chain seq x y z
N MET A 1 1.25 1.49 -37.58
CA MET A 1 2.18 1.05 -36.51
C MET A 1 2.35 2.10 -35.40
N THR A 2 2.11 3.40 -35.67
CA THR A 2 2.24 4.49 -34.68
C THR A 2 1.12 4.53 -33.64
N GLU A 3 -0.15 4.33 -34.05
CA GLU A 3 -1.30 4.42 -33.13
C GLU A 3 -1.33 3.36 -32.02
N GLU A 4 -0.86 2.14 -32.28
CA GLU A 4 -0.87 1.06 -31.28
C GLU A 4 0.17 1.30 -30.18
N LYS A 5 1.37 1.78 -30.55
CA LYS A 5 2.41 2.17 -29.60
C LYS A 5 1.98 3.36 -28.74
N GLU A 6 1.26 4.31 -29.32
CA GLU A 6 0.76 5.49 -28.61
C GLU A 6 -0.28 5.11 -27.54
N LYS A 7 -1.18 4.16 -27.86
CA LYS A 7 -2.14 3.60 -26.90
C LYS A 7 -1.47 2.83 -25.76
N LEU A 8 -0.43 2.05 -26.05
CA LEU A 8 0.33 1.32 -25.02
C LEU A 8 1.04 2.30 -24.06
N LEU A 9 1.70 3.32 -24.61
CA LEU A 9 2.33 4.39 -23.83
C LEU A 9 1.33 5.13 -22.94
N GLU A 10 0.14 5.45 -23.44
CA GLU A 10 -0.90 6.09 -22.62
C GLU A 10 -1.37 5.21 -21.45
N ILE A 11 -1.48 3.89 -21.67
CA ILE A 11 -1.86 2.94 -20.63
C ILE A 11 -0.79 2.84 -19.56
N GLU A 12 0.48 2.70 -19.95
CA GLU A 12 1.62 2.67 -19.02
C GLU A 12 1.70 3.96 -18.19
N LEU A 13 1.49 5.12 -18.82
CA LEU A 13 1.45 6.42 -18.15
C LEU A 13 0.28 6.53 -17.18
N ARG A 14 -0.92 6.03 -17.52
CA ARG A 14 -2.07 6.00 -16.61
C ARG A 14 -1.82 5.11 -15.40
N ILE A 15 -1.29 3.91 -15.61
CA ILE A 15 -0.92 2.98 -14.52
C ILE A 15 0.10 3.66 -13.60
N GLY A 16 1.16 4.25 -14.18
CA GLY A 16 2.18 4.97 -13.41
C GLY A 16 1.65 6.18 -12.63
N LYS A 17 0.61 6.85 -13.13
CA LYS A 17 -0.06 7.97 -12.43
C LYS A 17 -0.92 7.49 -11.27
N ILE A 18 -1.74 6.44 -11.47
CA ILE A 18 -2.57 5.84 -10.42
C ILE A 18 -1.70 5.35 -9.27
N LEU A 19 -0.59 4.68 -9.58
CA LEU A 19 0.34 4.18 -8.57
C LEU A 19 1.02 5.30 -7.78
N ARG A 20 1.45 6.38 -8.46
CA ARG A 20 2.02 7.56 -7.78
C ARG A 20 0.99 8.23 -6.88
N ALA A 21 -0.24 8.39 -7.35
CA ALA A 21 -1.32 8.93 -6.54
C ALA A 21 -1.55 8.11 -5.26
N GLY A 22 -1.50 6.77 -5.34
CA GLY A 22 -1.57 5.89 -4.17
C GLY A 22 -0.50 6.18 -3.12
N VAL A 23 0.76 6.36 -3.53
CA VAL A 23 1.86 6.73 -2.61
C VAL A 23 1.63 8.11 -2.00
N PHE A 24 1.23 9.10 -2.81
CA PHE A 24 0.95 10.46 -2.32
C PHE A 24 -0.20 10.49 -1.32
N ILE A 25 -1.28 9.74 -1.56
CA ILE A 25 -2.40 9.62 -0.62
C ILE A 25 -1.92 8.97 0.69
N SER A 26 -1.16 7.88 0.58
CA SER A 26 -0.61 7.17 1.75
C SER A 26 0.27 8.10 2.60
N SER A 27 1.18 8.84 1.95
CA SER A 27 2.09 9.75 2.66
C SER A 27 1.36 10.93 3.27
N SER A 28 0.34 11.49 2.62
CA SER A 28 -0.52 12.53 3.21
C SER A 28 -1.23 12.03 4.47
N ILE A 29 -1.79 10.82 4.46
CA ILE A 29 -2.46 10.22 5.63
C ILE A 29 -1.47 10.01 6.78
N ILE A 30 -0.25 9.53 6.48
CA ILE A 30 0.82 9.36 7.48
C ILE A 30 1.19 10.72 8.09
N ILE A 31 1.37 11.76 7.27
CA ILE A 31 1.72 13.11 7.74
C ILE A 31 0.64 13.64 8.68
N ILE A 32 -0.65 13.46 8.33
CA ILE A 32 -1.77 13.87 9.19
C ILE A 32 -1.72 13.12 10.53
N GLY A 33 -1.53 11.80 10.50
CA GLY A 33 -1.39 10.98 11.71
C GLY A 33 -0.20 11.39 12.58
N LEU A 34 0.94 11.74 11.95
CA LEU A 34 2.14 12.19 12.64
C LEU A 34 1.95 13.55 13.29
N ILE A 35 1.34 14.51 12.58
CA ILE A 35 0.98 15.82 13.12
C ILE A 35 0.08 15.63 14.34
N MET A 36 -0.99 14.85 14.21
CA MET A 36 -1.89 14.57 15.34
C MET A 36 -1.14 13.94 16.52
N PHE A 37 -0.24 13.00 16.27
CA PHE A 37 0.55 12.36 17.33
C PHE A 37 1.43 13.36 18.09
N VAL A 38 2.14 14.22 17.35
CA VAL A 38 3.05 15.22 17.93
C VAL A 38 2.30 16.28 18.73
N PHE A 39 1.15 16.76 18.23
CA PHE A 39 0.35 17.78 18.93
C PHE A 39 -0.42 17.23 20.13
N THR A 40 -0.91 15.99 20.02
CA THR A 40 -1.73 15.38 21.06
C THR A 40 -0.86 14.78 22.18
N GLY A 41 0.35 14.33 21.86
CA GLY A 41 1.28 13.70 22.81
C GLY A 41 0.86 12.30 23.27
N HIS A 42 -0.31 11.81 22.85
CA HIS A 42 -0.80 10.47 23.12
C HIS A 42 -1.31 9.79 21.84
N SER A 43 -1.20 8.47 21.79
CA SER A 43 -1.57 7.63 20.64
C SER A 43 -3.09 7.60 20.36
N GLY A 44 -3.91 8.02 21.32
CA GLY A 44 -5.37 7.89 21.28
C GLY A 44 -5.87 6.51 21.76
N TYR A 45 -4.96 5.65 22.22
CA TYR A 45 -5.28 4.34 22.79
C TYR A 45 -4.68 4.20 24.20
N PRO A 46 -5.37 3.51 25.13
CA PRO A 46 -4.85 3.31 26.48
C PRO A 46 -3.65 2.34 26.49
N GLY A 47 -2.55 2.78 27.12
CA GLY A 47 -1.36 1.98 27.36
C GLY A 47 -0.59 1.61 26.09
N THR A 48 -0.23 0.33 25.95
CA THR A 48 0.45 -0.26 24.78
C THR A 48 -0.53 -0.92 23.80
N THR A 49 -1.82 -0.60 23.89
CA THR A 49 -2.84 -1.20 23.03
C THR A 49 -2.83 -0.48 21.69
N TYR A 50 -2.64 -1.24 20.61
CA TYR A 50 -2.69 -0.74 19.25
C TYR A 50 -3.88 -1.37 18.52
N PRO A 51 -4.53 -0.63 17.60
CA PRO A 51 -5.60 -1.20 16.80
C PRO A 51 -5.00 -2.30 15.91
N ARG A 52 -5.39 -3.55 16.16
CA ARG A 52 -4.91 -4.74 15.43
C ARG A 52 -5.90 -5.20 14.37
N GLY A 53 -7.17 -4.81 14.50
CA GLY A 53 -8.24 -5.13 13.55
C GLY A 53 -8.56 -3.99 12.58
N LEU A 54 -8.98 -4.33 11.36
CA LEU A 54 -9.47 -3.35 10.37
C LEU A 54 -10.67 -2.54 10.90
N SER A 55 -11.52 -3.15 11.73
CA SER A 55 -12.64 -2.48 12.40
C SER A 55 -12.15 -1.44 13.41
N GLU A 56 -11.17 -1.78 14.25
CA GLU A 56 -10.59 -0.87 15.26
C GLU A 56 -9.85 0.30 14.59
N ILE A 57 -9.19 0.05 13.46
CA ILE A 57 -8.56 1.10 12.64
C ILE A 57 -9.64 2.04 12.08
N ALA A 58 -10.74 1.51 11.55
CA ALA A 58 -11.83 2.31 10.99
C ALA A 58 -12.52 3.16 12.06
N GLU A 59 -12.85 2.58 13.22
CA GLU A 59 -13.41 3.29 14.37
C GLU A 59 -12.43 4.34 14.91
N GLY A 60 -11.14 4.00 14.99
CA GLY A 60 -10.09 4.92 15.39
C GLY A 60 -9.88 6.09 14.42
N LEU A 61 -10.14 5.88 13.13
CA LEU A 61 -10.10 6.92 12.10
C LEU A 61 -11.20 7.95 12.32
N VAL A 62 -12.43 7.48 12.57
CA VAL A 62 -13.60 8.31 12.88
C VAL A 62 -13.43 9.03 14.23
N ALA A 63 -12.80 8.36 15.20
CA ALA A 63 -12.47 8.93 16.50
C ALA A 63 -11.24 9.87 16.49
N PHE A 64 -10.67 10.18 15.32
CA PHE A 64 -9.48 11.04 15.15
C PHE A 64 -8.27 10.63 16.02
N LYS A 65 -8.06 9.32 16.19
CA LYS A 65 -6.91 8.80 16.94
C LYS A 65 -5.66 8.80 16.07
N ALA A 66 -4.59 9.45 16.53
CA ALA A 66 -3.34 9.59 15.78
C ALA A 66 -2.78 8.25 15.26
N PHE A 67 -2.78 7.19 16.09
CA PHE A 67 -2.28 5.87 15.67
C PHE A 67 -3.15 5.17 14.62
N ALA A 68 -4.46 5.43 14.59
CA ALA A 68 -5.34 4.86 13.57
C ALA A 68 -5.01 5.44 12.19
N TRP A 69 -4.74 6.75 12.12
CA TRP A 69 -4.30 7.42 10.90
C TRP A 69 -2.93 6.94 10.43
N LEU A 70 -1.97 6.81 11.35
CA LEU A 70 -0.64 6.25 11.04
C LEU A 70 -0.73 4.82 10.50
N MET A 71 -1.47 3.93 11.18
CA MET A 71 -1.67 2.55 10.74
C MET A 71 -2.35 2.47 9.37
N THR A 72 -3.35 3.30 9.12
CA THR A 72 -4.05 3.34 7.83
C THR A 72 -3.13 3.81 6.71
N GLY A 73 -2.36 4.87 6.95
CA GLY A 73 -1.41 5.39 5.97
C GLY A 73 -0.29 4.39 5.67
N LEU A 74 0.22 3.70 6.70
CA LEU A 74 1.21 2.64 6.55
C LEU A 74 0.64 1.44 5.77
N PHE A 75 -0.59 1.03 6.08
CA PHE A 75 -1.29 -0.04 5.37
C PHE A 75 -1.43 0.28 3.88
N LEU A 76 -1.88 1.49 3.54
CA LEU A 76 -1.96 1.97 2.15
C LEU A 76 -0.59 2.02 1.46
N LEU A 77 0.46 2.43 2.18
CA LEU A 77 1.82 2.50 1.66
C LEU A 77 2.38 1.11 1.32
N ILE A 78 2.08 0.10 2.13
CA ILE A 78 2.45 -1.31 1.90
C ILE A 78 1.55 -1.94 0.82
N LEU A 79 0.28 -1.56 0.75
CA LEU A 79 -0.66 -2.08 -0.26
C LEU A 79 -0.28 -1.60 -1.68
N THR A 80 0.24 -0.38 -1.81
CA THR A 80 0.61 0.21 -3.10
C THR A 80 1.64 -0.62 -3.91
N PRO A 81 2.76 -1.11 -3.34
CA PRO A 81 3.67 -2.02 -4.04
C PRO A 81 3.04 -3.40 -4.31
N VAL A 82 2.14 -3.90 -3.46
CA VAL A 82 1.43 -5.17 -3.74
C VAL A 82 0.55 -5.04 -4.99
N LEU A 83 -0.24 -3.96 -5.08
CA LEU A 83 -1.06 -3.67 -6.27
C LEU A 83 -0.22 -3.55 -7.54
N ARG A 84 0.98 -2.97 -7.44
CA ARG A 84 1.94 -2.90 -8.55
C ARG A 84 2.37 -4.28 -9.02
N VAL A 85 2.80 -5.14 -8.10
CA VAL A 85 3.29 -6.49 -8.44
C VAL A 85 2.17 -7.30 -9.10
N VAL A 86 0.95 -7.23 -8.59
CA VAL A 86 -0.21 -7.89 -9.20
C VAL A 86 -0.49 -7.36 -10.61
N ALA A 87 -0.52 -6.04 -10.80
CA ALA A 87 -0.71 -5.43 -12.12
C ALA A 87 0.37 -5.85 -13.12
N SER A 88 1.64 -5.92 -12.68
CA SER A 88 2.75 -6.40 -13.51
C SER A 88 2.60 -7.88 -13.88
N ILE A 89 2.15 -8.74 -12.96
CA ILE A 89 1.87 -10.15 -13.26
C ILE A 89 0.82 -10.27 -14.38
N PHE A 90 -0.28 -9.50 -14.29
CA PHE A 90 -1.32 -9.50 -15.33
C PHE A 90 -0.79 -9.02 -16.68
N ALA A 91 0.05 -7.98 -16.70
CA ALA A 91 0.68 -7.49 -17.93
C ALA A 91 1.58 -8.55 -18.57
N PHE A 92 2.51 -9.13 -17.81
CA PHE A 92 3.45 -10.14 -18.32
C PHE A 92 2.75 -11.46 -18.71
N ALA A 93 1.70 -11.86 -17.98
CA ALA A 93 0.91 -13.03 -18.33
C ALA A 93 0.19 -12.84 -19.68
N LYS A 94 -0.31 -11.63 -19.95
CA LYS A 94 -0.95 -11.30 -21.23
C LYS A 94 0.07 -11.22 -22.38
N GLU A 95 1.29 -10.77 -22.09
CA GLU A 95 2.39 -10.68 -23.06
C GLU A 95 3.06 -12.03 -23.35
N GLY A 96 2.78 -13.06 -22.53
CA GLY A 96 3.33 -14.40 -22.69
C GLY A 96 4.74 -14.58 -22.12
N ASP A 97 5.27 -13.58 -21.42
CA ASP A 97 6.61 -13.61 -20.84
C ASP A 97 6.64 -14.39 -19.52
N LYS A 98 6.79 -15.71 -19.65
CA LYS A 98 6.83 -16.64 -18.52
C LYS A 98 7.97 -16.36 -17.55
N MET A 99 9.10 -15.82 -18.02
CA MET A 99 10.25 -15.51 -17.16
C MET A 99 9.91 -14.37 -16.20
N TYR A 100 9.34 -13.29 -16.72
CA TYR A 100 8.94 -12.15 -15.91
C TYR A 100 7.77 -12.48 -14.97
N VAL A 101 6.84 -13.35 -15.39
CA VAL A 101 5.78 -13.86 -14.50
C VAL A 101 6.36 -14.62 -13.30
N ILE A 102 7.38 -15.47 -13.52
CA ILE A 102 8.01 -16.25 -12.43
C ILE A 102 8.75 -15.32 -11.46
N ILE A 103 9.53 -14.36 -11.97
CA ILE A 103 10.25 -13.38 -11.13
C ILE A 103 9.26 -12.57 -10.29
N THR A 104 8.19 -12.05 -10.89
CA THR A 104 7.18 -11.25 -10.17
C THR A 104 6.37 -12.06 -9.17
N MET A 105 6.08 -13.34 -9.46
CA MET A 105 5.53 -14.30 -8.49
C MET A 105 6.46 -14.51 -7.30
N MET A 106 7.77 -14.63 -7.53
CA MET A 106 8.75 -14.78 -6.45
C MET A 106 8.78 -13.54 -5.55
N VAL A 107 8.76 -12.34 -6.15
CA VAL A 107 8.67 -11.07 -5.40
C VAL A 107 7.38 -11.01 -4.59
N LEU A 108 6.25 -11.41 -5.17
CA LEU A 108 4.97 -11.48 -4.45
C LEU A 108 5.04 -12.44 -3.25
N ALA A 109 5.66 -13.61 -3.44
CA ALA A 109 5.86 -14.58 -2.36
C ALA A 109 6.70 -14.01 -1.22
N VAL A 110 7.82 -13.33 -1.53
CA VAL A 110 8.65 -12.67 -0.51
C VAL A 110 7.88 -11.55 0.20
N LEU A 111 7.07 -10.77 -0.51
CA LEU A 111 6.20 -9.74 0.10
C LEU A 111 5.18 -10.35 1.05
N VAL A 112 4.50 -11.43 0.65
CA VAL A 112 3.54 -12.13 1.51
C VAL A 112 4.23 -12.72 2.73
N ILE A 113 5.39 -13.36 2.56
CA ILE A 113 6.18 -13.89 3.67
C ILE A 113 6.61 -12.75 4.61
N ALA A 114 7.05 -11.61 4.09
CA ALA A 114 7.44 -10.46 4.91
C ALA A 114 6.25 -9.90 5.71
N ILE A 115 5.06 -9.81 5.11
CA ILE A 115 3.84 -9.38 5.79
C ILE A 115 3.43 -10.40 6.87
N LEU A 116 3.46 -11.69 6.56
CA LEU A 116 3.11 -12.75 7.51
C LEU A 116 4.09 -12.82 8.68
N LEU A 117 5.40 -12.79 8.41
CA LEU A 117 6.44 -12.74 9.45
C LEU A 117 6.32 -11.48 10.30
N GLY A 118 6.03 -10.33 9.67
CA GLY A 118 5.79 -9.08 10.39
C GLY A 118 4.54 -9.14 11.28
N HIS A 119 3.49 -9.86 10.88
CA HIS A 119 2.30 -10.07 11.70
C HIS A 119 2.56 -11.03 12.86
N THR A 120 3.34 -12.11 12.65
CA THR A 120 3.61 -13.13 13.68
C THR A 120 4.78 -12.78 14.61
N GLY A 121 5.67 -11.88 14.19
CA GLY A 121 6.83 -11.42 14.98
C GLY A 121 6.54 -10.23 15.90
N ALA A 122 5.28 -9.80 15.99
CA ALA A 122 4.79 -8.72 16.85
C ALA A 122 4.13 -9.26 18.13
#